data_AF-X1FU49-F1
#
_entry.id   AF-X1FU49-F1
#
_cell.length_a   1.000
_cell.length_b   1.000
_cell.length_c   1.000
_cell.angle_alpha   90.00
_cell.angle_beta   90.00
_cell.angle_gamma   90.00
#
_symmetry.space_group_name_H-M   'P 1'
#
loop_
_entity.id
_entity.type
_entity.pdbx_description
1 polymer ?
#
loop_
_entity_poly.entity_id
_entity_poly.type
_entity_poly.pdbx_seq_one_letter_code
_entity_poly.pdbx_strand_id
1 'polypeptide(L)' 'MFFFDSTIIILLPAIILTLYAQYKVKTVYAKFSKILAKSGLTGKEVAQELLQQNNLED' A
#
# COMPACT_ATOMS: atom_id res chain seq x y z
N MET A 1 -5.69 37.31 -10.44
CA MET A 1 -6.60 36.78 -11.49
C MET A 1 -5.90 35.56 -12.09
N PHE A 2 -6.60 34.46 -12.40
CA PHE A 2 -6.09 33.10 -12.75
C PHE A 2 -5.96 32.06 -11.61
N PHE A 3 -7.01 31.90 -10.79
CA PHE A 3 -7.24 30.65 -10.01
C PHE A 3 -8.35 29.76 -10.62
N PHE A 4 -8.91 30.17 -11.76
CA PHE A 4 -9.93 29.44 -12.51
C PHE A 4 -9.36 28.95 -13.84
N ASP A 5 -8.11 28.47 -13.84
CA ASP A 5 -7.57 27.72 -14.97
C ASP A 5 -8.08 26.28 -14.90
N SER A 6 -8.64 25.80 -16.02
CA SER A 6 -9.26 24.46 -16.17
C SER A 6 -8.41 23.29 -15.68
N THR A 7 -7.11 23.48 -15.47
CA THR A 7 -6.19 22.50 -14.89
C THR A 7 -6.58 22.07 -13.47
N ILE A 8 -7.15 22.96 -12.64
CA ILE A 8 -7.60 22.60 -11.28
C ILE A 8 -8.73 21.57 -11.32
N ILE A 9 -9.59 21.62 -12.34
CA ILE A 9 -10.71 20.69 -12.52
C ILE A 9 -10.19 19.25 -12.77
N ILE A 10 -9.03 19.10 -13.42
CA ILE A 10 -8.38 17.80 -13.64
C ILE A 10 -7.57 17.36 -12.40
N LEU A 11 -6.98 18.29 -11.68
CA LEU A 11 -6.19 17.99 -10.48
C LEU A 11 -7.07 17.53 -9.30
N LEU A 12 -8.26 18.12 -9.15
CA LEU A 12 -9.19 17.80 -8.08
C LEU A 12 -9.55 16.29 -8.00
N PRO A 13 -9.98 15.61 -9.08
CA PRO A 13 -10.24 14.18 -9.02
C PRO A 13 -8.97 13.36 -8.78
N ALA A 14 -7.81 13.76 -9.31
CA ALA A 14 -6.54 13.07 -9.03
C ALA A 14 -6.22 13.09 -7.53
N ILE A 15 -6.35 14.25 -6.88
CA ILE A 15 -6.14 14.40 -5.43
C ILE A 15 -7.12 13.52 -4.65
N ILE A 16 -8.40 13.55 -5.00
CA ILE A 16 -9.44 12.74 -4.32
C ILE A 16 -9.10 11.25 -4.43
N LEU A 17 -8.71 10.78 -5.61
CA LEU A 17 -8.32 9.39 -5.83
C LEU A 17 -7.07 9.02 -5.02
N THR A 18 -6.05 9.89 -4.98
CA THR A 18 -4.84 9.65 -4.18
C THR A 18 -5.14 9.59 -2.69
N LEU A 19 -5.98 10.50 -2.18
CA LEU A 19 -6.40 10.49 -0.77
C LEU A 19 -7.17 9.22 -0.43
N TYR A 20 -8.11 8.81 -1.29
CA TYR A 20 -8.86 7.57 -1.11
C TYR A 20 -7.96 6.34 -1.13
N ALA A 21 -7.03 6.25 -2.08
CA ALA A 21 -6.08 5.15 -2.17
C ALA A 21 -5.21 5.06 -0.91
N GLN A 22 -4.65 6.19 -0.47
CA GLN A 22 -3.85 6.25 0.76
C GLN A 22 -4.67 5.82 1.99
N TYR A 23 -5.90 6.31 2.13
CA TYR A 23 -6.79 5.91 3.22
C TYR A 23 -7.09 4.41 3.21
N LYS A 24 -7.42 3.85 2.04
CA LYS A 24 -7.74 2.44 1.89
C LYS A 24 -6.56 1.54 2.22
N VAL A 25 -5.36 1.84 1.70
CA VAL A 25 -4.14 1.07 1.97
C VAL A 25 -3.82 1.07 3.46
N LYS A 26 -3.86 2.24 4.10
CA LYS A 26 -3.61 2.35 5.55
C LYS A 26 -4.62 1.55 6.36
N THR A 27 -5.90 1.58 5.99
CA THR A 27 -6.96 0.85 6.69
C THR A 27 -6.81 -0.66 6.54
N VAL A 28 -6.59 -1.13 5.31
CA VAL A 28 -6.37 -2.55 5.01
C VAL A 28 -5.12 -3.03 5.72
N TYR A 29 -4.00 -2.33 5.58
CA TYR A 29 -2.76 -2.65 6.27
C TYR A 29 -2.94 -2.70 7.79
N ALA A 30 -3.58 -1.70 8.40
CA ALA A 30 -3.81 -1.68 9.85
C ALA A 30 -4.72 -2.83 10.32
N LYS A 31 -5.69 -3.25 9.50
CA LYS A 31 -6.55 -4.39 9.79
C LYS A 31 -5.76 -5.70 9.73
N PHE A 32 -5.02 -5.94 8.64
CA PHE A 32 -4.31 -7.19 8.43
C PHE A 32 -3.01 -7.30 9.24
N SER A 33 -2.35 -6.18 9.56
CA SER A 33 -1.17 -6.13 10.42
C SER A 33 -1.46 -6.57 11.86
N LYS A 34 -2.72 -6.49 12.31
CA LYS A 34 -3.12 -6.95 13.66
C LYS A 34 -3.57 -8.41 13.68
N ILE A 35 -3.83 -9.00 12.52
CA ILE A 35 -4.21 -10.40 12.41
C ILE A 35 -2.92 -11.21 12.36
N LEU A 36 -2.69 -12.02 13.39
CA LEU A 36 -1.59 -12.98 13.40
C LEU A 36 -1.75 -13.93 12.22
N ALA A 37 -0.69 -14.10 11.43
CA ALA A 37 -0.67 -15.12 10.40
C ALA A 37 -0.86 -16.50 11.05
N LYS A 38 -1.62 -17.39 10.40
CA LYS A 38 -1.86 -18.76 10.91
C LYS A 38 -0.54 -19.55 11.04
N SER A 39 0.49 -19.17 10.28
CA SER A 39 1.85 -19.70 10.39
C SER A 39 2.64 -19.16 11.58
N GLY A 40 2.17 -18.11 12.25
CA GLY A 40 2.91 -17.40 13.31
C GLY A 40 4.08 -16.54 12.82
N LEU A 41 4.31 -16.50 11.50
CA LEU A 41 5.44 -15.81 10.89
C LEU A 41 5.11 -14.34 10.61
N THR A 42 6.09 -13.48 10.87
CA THR A 42 6.12 -12.08 10.45
C THR A 42 6.43 -11.97 8.96
N GLY A 43 6.10 -10.83 8.35
CA GLY A 43 6.37 -10.61 6.92
C GLY A 43 7.85 -10.73 6.54
N LYS A 44 8.77 -10.45 7.47
CA LYS A 44 10.21 -10.65 7.29
C LYS A 44 10.55 -12.14 7.19
N GLU A 45 9.99 -12.95 8.07
CA GLU A 45 10.23 -14.40 8.09
C GLU A 45 9.66 -15.05 6.83
N VAL A 46 8.46 -14.64 6.39
CA VAL A 46 7.88 -15.12 5.12
C VAL A 46 8.75 -14.73 3.93
N ALA A 47 9.31 -13.51 3.90
CA ALA A 47 10.22 -13.09 2.83
C ALA A 47 11.52 -13.91 2.84
N GLN A 48 12.09 -14.15 4.01
CA GLN A 48 13.29 -14.98 4.16
C GLN A 48 13.02 -16.43 3.74
N GLU A 49 11.89 -16.99 4.13
CA GLU A 49 11.47 -18.34 3.75
C GLU A 49 11.24 -18.43 2.23
N LEU A 50 10.60 -17.44 1.61
CA LEU A 50 10.43 -17.38 0.16
C LEU A 50 11.78 -17.28 -0.58
N LEU A 51 12.73 -16.50 -0.08
CA LEU A 51 14.08 -16.41 -0.66
C LEU A 51 14.81 -17.77 -0.58
N GLN A 52 14.73 -18.44 0.58
CA GLN A 52 15.29 -19.78 0.78
C GLN A 52 14.60 -20.83 -0.10
N GLN A 53 13.28 -20.77 -0.24
CA GLN A 53 12.51 -21.70 -1.08
C GLN A 53 12.78 -21.51 -2.57
N ASN A 54 13.08 -20.29 -3.01
CA ASN A 54 13.33 -19.98 -4.41
C ASN A 54 14.82 -20.08 -4.80
N ASN A 55 15.69 -20.58 -3.92
CA ASN A 55 17.16 -20.67 -4.15
C ASN A 55 17.74 -19.36 -4.74
N LEU A 56 17.25 -18.20 -4.30
CA LEU A 56 17.84 -16.90 -4.63
C LEU A 56 19.05 -16.66 -3.71
N GLU A 57 19.97 -17.61 -3.71
CA GLU A 57 21.33 -17.48 -3.20
C GLU A 57 22.26 -17.39 -4.43
N ASP A 58 22.25 -16.24 -5.10
CA ASP A 58 23.32 -15.78 -5.98
C ASP A 58 23.47 -14.25 -5.86
#